data_AF-A0A3M2WGC0-F1
#
_entry.id   AF-A0A3M2WGC0-F1
#
_cell.length_a   1.000
_cell.length_b   1.000
_cell.length_c   1.000
_cell.angle_alpha   90.00
_cell.angle_beta   90.00
_cell.angle_gamma   90.00
#
_symmetry.space_group_name_H-M   'P 1'
#
loop_
_entity.id
_entity.type
_entity.pdbx_description
1 polymer ?
#
loop_
_entity_poly.entity_id
_entity_poly.type
_entity_poly.pdbx_seq_one_letter_code
_entity_poly.pdbx_strand_id
1 'polypeptide(L)' 'MIFLRNVMIYFDQETKSKVVARLLPRLKPGGYFIISHSESLNGVNDTLKLVAPSIYRKP' A
#
# COMPACT_ATOMS: atom_id res chain seq x y z
N MET A 1 9.07 -3.89 6.43
CA MET A 1 7.75 -3.34 6.79
C MET A 1 7.72 -1.90 6.35
N ILE A 2 6.65 -1.45 5.69
CA ILE A 2 6.48 -0.06 5.25
C ILE A 2 5.20 0.47 5.88
N PHE A 3 5.28 1.63 6.53
CA PHE A 3 4.15 2.36 7.08
C PHE A 3 3.94 3.64 6.27
N LEU A 4 2.73 3.82 5.75
CA LEU A 4 2.36 4.97 4.94
C LEU A 4 0.95 5.41 5.34
N ARG A 5 0.86 6.10 6.47
CA ARG A 5 -0.40 6.52 7.10
C ARG A 5 -0.62 8.01 6.94
N ASN A 6 -1.86 8.41 6.61
CA ASN A 6 -2.30 9.81 6.50
C ASN A 6 -1.63 10.63 5.40
N VAL A 7 -0.88 9.99 4.49
CA VAL A 7 -0.17 10.65 3.39
C VAL A 7 -0.88 10.40 2.06
N MET A 8 -1.49 9.23 1.88
CA MET A 8 -2.12 8.85 0.61
C MET A 8 -3.41 9.64 0.38
N ILE A 9 -4.04 10.20 1.41
CA ILE A 9 -5.21 11.09 1.28
C ILE A 9 -4.95 12.36 0.46
N TYR A 10 -3.68 12.78 0.31
CA TYR A 10 -3.31 13.97 -0.46
C TYR A 10 -3.05 13.69 -1.94
N PHE A 11 -3.11 12.42 -2.36
CA PHE A 11 -2.76 12.00 -3.70
C PHE A 11 -3.98 11.50 -4.47
N ASP A 12 -4.03 11.81 -5.76
CA ASP A 12 -4.96 11.18 -6.68
C ASP A 12 -4.63 9.69 -6.90
N GLN A 13 -5.54 8.95 -7.55
CA GLN A 13 -5.38 7.51 -7.76
C GLN A 13 -4.13 7.17 -8.58
N GLU A 14 -3.78 7.99 -9.57
CA GLU A 14 -2.60 7.76 -10.42
C GLU A 14 -1.30 7.90 -9.61
N THR A 15 -1.21 8.94 -8.78
CA THR A 15 -0.07 9.22 -7.90
C THR A 15 0.04 8.14 -6.83
N LYS A 16 -1.08 7.69 -6.25
CA LYS A 16 -1.09 6.54 -5.33
C LYS A 16 -0.46 5.30 -5.97
N SER A 17 -0.86 4.97 -7.20
CA SER A 17 -0.29 3.85 -7.95
C SER A 17 1.21 4.00 -8.21
N LYS A 18 1.67 5.20 -8.60
CA LYS A 18 3.10 5.47 -8.78
C LYS A 18 3.89 5.32 -7.48
N VAL A 19 3.37 5.80 -6.35
CA VAL A 19 4.01 5.69 -5.04
C VAL A 19 4.12 4.22 -4.62
N VAL A 20 3.03 3.47 -4.71
CA VAL A 20 3.02 2.04 -4.35
C VAL A 20 3.95 1.24 -5.26
N ALA A 21 3.93 1.48 -6.57
CA ALA A 21 4.82 0.81 -7.52
C ALA A 21 6.31 1.04 -7.22
N ARG A 22 6.69 2.20 -6.67
CA ARG A 22 8.08 2.50 -6.25
C ARG A 22 8.45 1.87 -4.91
N LEU A 23 7.48 1.74 -4.00
CA LEU A 23 7.71 1.21 -2.65
C LEU A 23 7.67 -0.33 -2.60
N LEU A 24 6.81 -0.97 -3.39
CA LEU A 24 6.63 -2.44 -3.39
C LEU A 24 7.89 -3.25 -3.70
N PRO A 25 8.75 -2.87 -4.66
CA PRO A 25 10.00 -3.58 -4.91
C PRO A 25 10.95 -3.56 -3.70
N ARG A 26 10.89 -2.50 -2.89
CA ARG A 26 11.73 -2.34 -1.67
C ARG A 26 11.20 -3.12 -0.48
N LEU A 27 9.94 -3.55 -0.51
CA LEU A 27 9.37 -4.42 0.50
C LEU A 27 9.88 -5.86 0.27
N LYS A 28 10.50 -6.44 1.30
CA LYS A 28 10.92 -7.85 1.27
C LYS A 28 9.69 -8.77 1.11
N PRO A 29 9.83 -9.95 0.46
CA PRO A 29 8.79 -10.98 0.45
C PRO A 29 8.31 -11.31 1.85
N GLY A 30 7.01 -11.53 2.02
CA GLY A 30 6.36 -11.70 3.31
C GLY A 30 6.23 -10.43 4.16
N GLY A 31 6.76 -9.29 3.71
CA GLY A 31 6.72 -8.02 4.44
C GLY A 31 5.34 -7.35 4.42
N TYR A 32 5.07 -6.55 5.47
CA TYR A 32 3.82 -5.80 5.62
C TYR A 32 3.90 -4.38 5.08
N PHE A 33 2.80 -3.94 4.47
CA PHE A 33 2.53 -2.59 4.00
C PHE A 33 1.25 -2.10 4.70
N ILE A 34 1.35 -1.01 5.48
CA ILE A 34 0.27 -0.53 6.34
C ILE A 34 -0.10 0.90 5.98
N ILE A 35 -1.40 1.14 5.80
CA ILE A 35 -1.99 2.46 5.52
C ILE A 35 -2.98 2.86 6.62
N SER A 36 -3.59 4.05 6.54
CA SER A 36 -4.63 4.47 7.48
C SER A 36 -6.02 3.90 7.14
N HIS A 37 -6.93 3.88 8.13
CA HIS A 37 -8.30 3.39 7.97
C HIS A 37 -9.14 4.16 6.95
N SER A 38 -8.87 5.45 6.77
CA SER A 38 -9.53 6.29 5.76
C SER A 38 -8.91 6.13 4.35
N GLU A 39 -7.88 5.30 4.20
CA GLU A 39 -7.17 5.08 2.94
C GLU A 39 -7.47 3.67 2.43
N SER A 40 -7.66 3.55 1.11
CA SER A 40 -7.84 2.27 0.44
C SER A 40 -6.88 2.16 -0.74
N LEU A 41 -6.31 0.97 -0.92
CA LEU A 41 -5.49 0.61 -2.08
C LEU A 41 -6.27 -0.17 -3.14
N ASN A 42 -7.61 -0.14 -3.09
CA ASN A 42 -8.45 -0.77 -4.10
C ASN A 42 -8.08 -0.26 -5.50
N GLY A 43 -7.73 -1.19 -6.40
CA GLY A 43 -7.33 -0.88 -7.78
C GLY A 43 -5.94 -0.26 -7.92
N VAL A 44 -5.10 -0.25 -6.88
CA VAL A 44 -3.74 0.31 -6.92
C VAL A 44 -2.71 -0.77 -7.26
N ASN A 45 -2.90 -2.02 -6.81
CA ASN A 45 -2.02 -3.15 -7.17
C ASN A 45 -2.61 -4.54 -6.78
N ASP A 46 -2.55 -5.51 -7.69
CA ASP A 46 -2.95 -6.92 -7.44
C ASP A 46 -1.89 -7.77 -6.72
N THR A 47 -0.66 -7.25 -6.58
CA THR A 47 0.47 -7.98 -5.99
C THR A 47 0.38 -8.08 -4.46
N LEU A 48 -0.35 -7.17 -3.81
CA LEU A 48 -0.50 -7.15 -2.36
C LEU A 48 -1.72 -7.97 -1.94
N LYS A 49 -1.54 -8.85 -0.96
CA LYS A 49 -2.65 -9.56 -0.31
C LYS A 49 -3.16 -8.77 0.88
N LEU A 50 -4.46 -8.48 0.91
CA LEU A 50 -5.12 -7.91 2.10
C LEU A 50 -5.11 -8.95 3.23
N VAL A 51 -4.55 -8.59 4.38
CA VAL A 51 -4.50 -9.46 5.57
C VAL A 51 -5.52 -9.02 6.62
N ALA A 52 -5.67 -7.71 6.80
CA ALA A 52 -6.64 -7.08 7.68
C ALA A 52 -6.96 -5.67 7.14
N PRO A 53 -7.99 -4.98 7.64
CA PRO A 53 -8.28 -3.60 7.21
C PRO A 53 -7.02 -2.71 7.27
N SER A 54 -6.69 -2.09 6.14
CA SER A 54 -5.50 -1.23 5.96
C SER A 54 -4.13 -1.93 6.13
N ILE A 55 -4.09 -3.26 6.25
CA ILE A 55 -2.86 -4.06 6.38
C ILE A 55 -2.76 -5.01 5.20
N TYR A 56 -1.69 -4.84 4.43
CA TYR A 56 -1.39 -5.63 3.25
C TYR A 56 -0.07 -6.37 3.43
N ARG A 57 0.06 -7.53 2.80
CA ARG A 57 1.28 -8.34 2.81
C ARG A 57 1.73 -8.62 1.38
N LYS A 58 3.02 -8.40 1.13
CA LYS A 58 3.65 -8.88 -0.09
C LYS A 58 3.83 -10.40 0.02
N PRO A 59 3.35 -11.19 -0.95
CA PRO A 59 3.54 -12.64 -0.95
C PRO A 59 5.03 -13.02 -0.87
#